data_AF-A0A7W3YBR5-F1
#
_entry.id   AF-A0A7W3YBR5-F1
#
_cell.length_a   1.000
_cell.length_b   1.000
_cell.length_c   1.000
_cell.angle_alpha   90.00
_cell.angle_beta   90.00
_cell.angle_gamma   90.00
#
_symmetry.space_group_name_H-M   'P 1'
#
loop_
_entity.id
_entity.type
_entity.pdbx_description
1 polymer ?
#
loop_
_entity_poly.entity_id
_entity_poly.type
_entity_poly.pdbx_seq_one_letter_code
_entity_poly.pdbx_strand_id
1 'polypeptide(L)'
;MKEFFKKTRELSWEYIVFSIYLVCSIIFCSLLNSYNKKLTGKNPLEVMLYDNGSSWNYLIWAFVLIIAGCVILSVFWKFRNKVSNTESVLTLLGLMILTAVIIIMLIYFIQNPILRAVAILFLGGSSFMAALND
;
A
#
# COMPACT_ATOMS: atom_id res chain seq x y z
N MET A 1 -9.44 28.06 -25.56
CA MET A 1 -8.04 28.22 -25.08
C MET A 1 -7.88 27.90 -23.60
N LYS A 2 -8.62 28.54 -22.66
CA LYS A 2 -8.53 28.25 -21.20
C LYS A 2 -8.79 26.78 -20.83
N GLU A 3 -9.74 26.13 -21.49
CA GLU A 3 -10.12 24.73 -21.22
C GLU A 3 -9.04 23.73 -21.66
N PHE A 4 -8.33 24.03 -22.75
CA PHE A 4 -7.19 23.25 -23.23
C PHE A 4 -6.01 23.32 -22.25
N PHE A 5 -5.68 24.51 -21.75
CA PHE A 5 -4.65 24.69 -20.71
C PHE A 5 -5.00 24.04 -19.38
N LYS A 6 -6.29 24.00 -19.01
CA LYS A 6 -6.75 23.31 -17.81
C LYS A 6 -6.56 21.80 -17.94
N LYS A 7 -6.95 21.21 -19.07
CA LYS A 7 -6.85 19.78 -19.35
C LYS A 7 -5.39 19.29 -19.42
N THR A 8 -4.48 20.06 -20.02
CA THR A 8 -3.05 19.71 -20.06
C THR A 8 -2.38 19.82 -18.69
N ARG A 9 -2.79 20.78 -17.85
CA ARG A 9 -2.31 20.94 -16.48
C ARG A 9 -2.77 19.81 -15.56
N GLU A 10 -4.03 19.37 -15.67
CA GLU A 10 -4.57 18.23 -14.91
C GLU A 10 -3.72 16.98 -15.19
N LEU A 11 -3.53 16.62 -16.47
CA LEU A 11 -2.68 15.52 -16.93
C LEU A 11 -1.28 15.54 -16.29
N SER A 12 -0.62 16.69 -16.23
CA SER A 12 0.71 16.80 -15.63
C SER A 12 0.73 16.53 -14.12
N TRP A 13 -0.33 16.88 -13.40
CA TRP A 13 -0.42 16.71 -11.95
C TRP A 13 -0.59 15.23 -11.58
N GLU A 14 -1.41 14.48 -12.32
CA GLU A 14 -1.62 13.06 -12.04
C GLU A 14 -0.32 12.25 -12.19
N TYR A 15 0.51 12.57 -13.18
CA TYR A 15 1.82 11.93 -13.34
C TYR A 15 2.77 12.26 -12.17
N ILE A 16 2.79 13.52 -11.71
CA ILE A 16 3.63 13.91 -10.55
C ILE A 16 3.20 13.17 -9.30
N VAL A 17 1.89 13.12 -9.02
CA VAL A 17 1.34 12.38 -7.88
C VAL A 17 1.68 10.90 -7.96
N PHE A 18 1.58 10.30 -9.15
CA PHE A 18 1.98 8.92 -9.39
C PHE A 18 3.47 8.68 -9.13
N SER A 19 4.35 9.57 -9.60
CA SER A 19 5.79 9.47 -9.37
C SER A 19 6.14 9.53 -7.87
N ILE A 20 5.49 10.42 -7.12
CA ILE A 20 5.65 10.51 -5.66
C ILE A 20 5.20 9.20 -4.99
N TYR A 21 4.01 8.72 -5.34
CA TYR A 21 3.50 7.45 -4.83
C TYR A 21 4.45 6.28 -5.09
N LEU A 22 5.01 6.20 -6.31
CA LEU A 22 5.93 5.15 -6.70
C LEU A 22 7.22 5.19 -5.88
N VAL A 23 7.84 6.36 -5.74
CA VAL A 23 9.06 6.53 -4.94
C VAL A 23 8.80 6.20 -3.47
N CYS A 24 7.72 6.73 -2.89
CA CYS A 24 7.33 6.42 -1.51
C CYS A 24 7.09 4.93 -1.31
N SER A 25 6.39 4.27 -2.23
CA SER A 25 6.09 2.83 -2.13
C SER A 25 7.34 1.98 -2.23
N ILE A 26 8.28 2.31 -3.11
CA ILE A 26 9.56 1.58 -3.23
C ILE A 26 10.37 1.72 -1.94
N ILE A 27 10.55 2.95 -1.45
CA ILE A 27 11.29 3.22 -0.21
C ILE A 27 10.63 2.45 0.95
N PHE A 28 9.31 2.53 1.07
CA PHE A 28 8.57 1.85 2.12
C PHE A 28 8.71 0.32 2.02
N CYS A 29 8.58 -0.27 0.83
CA CYS A 29 8.79 -1.71 0.63
C CYS A 29 10.21 -2.14 1.03
N SER A 30 11.24 -1.35 0.70
CA SER A 30 12.62 -1.63 1.12
C SER A 30 12.79 -1.57 2.63
N LEU A 31 12.21 -0.57 3.30
CA LEU A 31 12.23 -0.45 4.75
C LEU A 31 11.47 -1.61 5.42
N LEU A 32 10.28 -1.92 4.92
CA LEU A 32 9.44 -3.01 5.42
C LEU A 32 10.13 -4.37 5.27
N ASN A 33 10.78 -4.63 4.14
CA ASN A 33 11.54 -5.87 3.94
C ASN A 33 12.72 -5.99 4.92
N SER A 34 13.47 -4.90 5.14
CA SER A 34 14.56 -4.88 6.13
C SER A 34 14.03 -5.08 7.55
N TYR A 35 12.89 -4.45 7.88
CA TYR A 35 12.22 -4.62 9.15
C TYR A 35 11.72 -6.05 9.37
N ASN A 36 11.07 -6.65 8.37
CA ASN A 36 10.58 -8.03 8.42
C ASN A 36 11.71 -9.04 8.70
N LYS A 37 12.89 -8.83 8.11
CA LYS A 37 14.06 -9.68 8.40
C LYS A 37 14.43 -9.66 9.89
N LYS A 38 14.34 -8.49 10.55
CA LYS A 38 14.59 -8.34 12.00
C LYS A 38 13.52 -9.01 12.87
N LEU A 39 12.35 -9.27 12.32
CA LEU A 39 11.22 -9.90 13.01
C LEU A 39 11.19 -11.43 12.86
N THR A 40 12.09 -12.00 12.04
CA THR A 40 12.18 -13.45 11.83
C THR A 40 12.41 -14.19 13.14
N GLY A 41 11.60 -15.21 13.40
CA GLY A 41 11.71 -16.06 14.60
C GLY A 41 11.09 -15.48 15.87
N LYS A 42 10.55 -14.26 15.83
CA LYS A 42 9.83 -13.66 16.96
C LYS A 42 8.41 -14.20 17.09
N ASN A 43 7.92 -14.29 18.31
CA ASN A 43 6.51 -14.63 18.55
C ASN A 43 5.59 -13.43 18.21
N PRO A 44 4.27 -13.63 18.05
CA PRO A 44 3.33 -12.56 17.67
C PRO A 44 3.36 -11.31 18.56
N LEU A 45 3.52 -11.50 19.88
CA LEU A 45 3.56 -10.39 20.83
C LEU A 45 4.86 -9.59 20.71
N GLU A 46 5.99 -10.29 20.61
CA GLU A 46 7.31 -9.71 20.35
C GLU A 46 7.35 -8.98 19.01
N VAL A 47 6.66 -9.49 17.98
CA VAL A 47 6.54 -8.81 16.68
C VAL A 47 5.83 -7.47 16.86
N MET A 48 4.70 -7.44 17.58
CA MET A 48 3.91 -6.21 17.71
C MET A 48 4.51 -5.20 18.70
N LEU A 49 5.29 -5.64 19.68
CA LEU A 49 5.99 -4.76 20.63
C LEU A 49 7.43 -4.44 20.23
N TYR A 50 7.93 -5.02 19.13
CA TYR A 50 9.29 -4.77 18.67
C TYR A 50 9.53 -3.28 18.44
N ASP A 51 10.69 -2.79 18.90
CA ASP A 51 11.14 -1.40 18.74
C ASP A 51 10.04 -0.39 19.13
N ASN A 52 9.58 -0.47 20.38
CA ASN A 52 8.50 0.37 20.93
C ASN A 52 7.19 0.36 20.12
N GLY A 53 6.86 -0.78 19.50
CA GLY A 53 5.63 -0.93 18.74
C GLY A 53 5.71 -0.39 17.31
N SER A 54 6.90 -0.24 16.74
CA SER A 54 7.12 0.19 15.35
C SER A 54 6.32 -0.64 14.33
N SER A 55 6.00 -1.91 14.62
CA SER A 55 5.17 -2.76 13.76
C SER A 55 3.77 -2.18 13.50
N TRP A 56 3.18 -1.45 14.45
CA TRP A 56 1.92 -0.73 14.25
C TRP A 56 2.05 0.39 13.22
N ASN A 57 3.17 1.11 13.24
CA ASN A 57 3.42 2.18 12.27
C ASN A 57 3.58 1.61 10.85
N TYR A 58 4.33 0.52 10.69
CA TYR A 58 4.43 -0.17 9.41
C TYR A 58 3.07 -0.69 8.94
N LEU A 59 2.22 -1.18 9.85
CA LEU A 59 0.87 -1.60 9.52
C LEU A 59 0.05 -0.44 8.93
N ILE A 60 0.00 0.69 9.64
CA ILE A 60 -0.77 1.87 9.25
C ILE A 60 -0.29 2.42 7.91
N TRP A 61 1.03 2.60 7.74
CA TRP A 61 1.59 3.15 6.50
C TRP A 61 1.35 2.25 5.29
N ALA A 62 1.41 0.92 5.46
CA ALA A 62 1.07 0.00 4.38
C ALA A 62 -0.41 0.14 3.98
N PHE A 63 -1.33 0.25 4.94
CA PHE A 63 -2.75 0.50 4.64
C PHE A 63 -2.94 1.81 3.89
N VAL A 64 -2.28 2.90 4.33
CA VAL A 64 -2.34 4.21 3.64
C VAL A 64 -1.87 4.10 2.20
N LEU A 65 -0.74 3.42 1.95
CA LEU A 65 -0.22 3.23 0.60
C LEU A 65 -1.11 2.33 -0.26
N ILE A 66 -1.70 1.27 0.30
CA ILE A 66 -2.66 0.42 -0.41
C ILE A 66 -3.89 1.24 -0.83
N ILE A 67 -4.45 2.03 0.09
CA ILE A 67 -5.61 2.90 -0.19
C ILE A 67 -5.23 3.93 -1.28
N ALA A 68 -4.07 4.56 -1.18
CA ALA A 68 -3.58 5.50 -2.18
C ALA A 68 -3.44 4.83 -3.56
N GLY A 69 -2.88 3.62 -3.63
CA GLY A 69 -2.78 2.83 -4.86
C GLY A 69 -4.15 2.52 -5.47
N CYS A 70 -5.14 2.15 -4.66
CA CYS A 70 -6.52 1.93 -5.11
C CYS A 70 -7.17 3.20 -5.67
N VAL A 71 -6.92 4.36 -5.05
CA VAL A 71 -7.39 5.67 -5.54
C VAL A 71 -6.74 5.99 -6.89
N ILE A 72 -5.43 5.79 -7.03
CA ILE A 72 -4.70 6.01 -8.29
C ILE A 72 -5.25 5.10 -9.40
N LEU A 73 -5.48 3.81 -9.11
CA LEU A 73 -6.09 2.87 -10.06
C LEU A 73 -7.48 3.35 -10.50
N SER A 74 -8.29 3.84 -9.56
CA SER A 74 -9.62 4.36 -9.86
C SER A 74 -9.56 5.60 -10.76
N VAL A 75 -8.57 6.46 -10.55
CA VAL A 75 -8.32 7.64 -11.39
C VAL A 75 -7.90 7.20 -12.80
N PHE A 76 -6.91 6.32 -12.94
CA PHE A 76 -6.48 5.80 -14.24
C PHE A 76 -7.61 5.09 -15.01
N TRP A 77 -8.44 4.31 -14.30
CA TRP A 77 -9.60 3.65 -14.89
C TRP A 77 -10.61 4.65 -15.48
N LYS A 78 -10.84 5.79 -14.81
CA LYS A 78 -11.70 6.87 -15.32
C LYS A 78 -11.07 7.59 -16.52
N PHE A 79 -9.74 7.77 -16.50
CA PHE A 79 -9.03 8.41 -17.59
C PHE A 79 -9.00 7.59 -18.87
N ARG A 80 -9.11 6.26 -18.80
CA ARG A 80 -9.09 5.37 -19.98
C ARG A 80 -10.06 5.80 -21.08
N ASN A 81 -11.26 6.29 -20.71
CA ASN A 81 -12.31 6.67 -21.66
C ASN A 81 -12.04 8.02 -22.34
N LYS A 82 -11.07 8.79 -21.85
CA LYS A 82 -10.69 10.11 -22.39
C LYS A 82 -9.50 10.05 -23.35
N VAL A 83 -8.88 8.88 -23.48
CA VAL A 83 -7.68 8.65 -24.27
C VAL A 83 -8.05 7.90 -25.54
N SER A 84 -7.89 8.53 -26.70
CA SER A 84 -8.23 7.94 -28.01
C SER A 84 -7.02 7.41 -28.78
N ASN A 85 -5.80 7.77 -28.35
CA ASN A 85 -4.56 7.37 -29.03
C ASN A 85 -4.04 6.04 -28.45
N THR A 86 -3.78 5.07 -29.32
CA THR A 86 -3.33 3.71 -28.97
C THR A 86 -2.09 3.71 -28.07
N GLU A 87 -1.11 4.58 -28.35
CA GLU A 87 0.12 4.66 -27.53
C GLU A 87 -0.18 5.09 -26.09
N SER A 88 -1.07 6.07 -25.92
CA SER A 88 -1.46 6.57 -24.60
C SER A 88 -2.29 5.56 -23.81
N VAL A 89 -3.03 4.67 -24.48
CA VAL A 89 -3.73 3.55 -23.83
C VAL A 89 -2.74 2.50 -23.31
N LEU A 90 -1.70 2.18 -24.09
CA LEU A 90 -0.68 1.22 -23.68
C LEU A 90 0.10 1.73 -22.45
N THR A 91 0.48 3.01 -22.44
CA THR A 91 1.12 3.63 -21.26
C THR A 91 0.22 3.56 -20.03
N LEU A 92 -1.06 3.90 -20.16
CA LEU A 92 -2.02 3.86 -19.06
C LEU A 92 -2.18 2.45 -18.49
N LEU A 93 -2.28 1.43 -19.35
CA LEU A 93 -2.33 0.03 -18.94
C LEU A 93 -1.06 -0.38 -18.18
N GLY A 94 0.11 0.01 -18.67
CA GLY A 94 1.39 -0.24 -17.99
C GLY A 94 1.43 0.36 -16.58
N LEU A 95 0.98 1.60 -16.42
CA LEU A 95 0.90 2.27 -15.11
C LEU A 95 -0.09 1.59 -14.16
N MET A 96 -1.23 1.13 -14.67
CA MET A 96 -2.19 0.36 -13.89
C MET A 96 -1.61 -0.97 -13.41
N ILE A 97 -0.96 -1.73 -14.29
CA ILE A 97 -0.32 -2.99 -13.94
C ILE A 97 0.77 -2.75 -12.88
N LEU A 98 1.61 -1.73 -13.09
CA LEU A 98 2.66 -1.36 -12.14
C LEU A 98 2.08 -1.01 -10.75
N THR A 99 0.99 -0.25 -10.72
CA THR A 99 0.29 0.10 -9.46
C THR A 99 -0.24 -1.16 -8.76
N ALA A 100 -0.85 -2.08 -9.52
CA ALA A 100 -1.36 -3.34 -8.99
C ALA A 100 -0.23 -4.21 -8.42
N VAL A 101 0.92 -4.29 -9.10
CA VAL A 101 2.10 -5.02 -8.61
C VAL A 101 2.61 -4.43 -7.29
N ILE A 102 2.68 -3.09 -7.17
CA ILE A 102 3.08 -2.43 -5.92
C ILE A 102 2.13 -2.79 -4.77
N ILE A 103 0.80 -2.75 -5.01
CA ILE A 103 -0.20 -3.12 -4.00
C ILE A 103 0.00 -4.58 -3.55
N ILE A 104 0.19 -5.51 -4.50
CA ILE A 104 0.43 -6.93 -4.20
C ILE A 104 1.71 -7.09 -3.36
N MET A 105 2.79 -6.37 -3.69
CA MET A 105 4.02 -6.39 -2.91
C MET A 105 3.82 -5.88 -1.49
N LEU A 106 3.09 -4.77 -1.31
CA LEU A 106 2.78 -4.22 0.02
C LEU A 106 2.02 -5.25 0.87
N ILE A 107 1.01 -5.89 0.30
CA ILE A 107 0.22 -6.94 0.96
C ILE A 107 1.10 -8.15 1.31
N TYR A 108 1.96 -8.59 0.39
CA TYR A 108 2.85 -9.72 0.62
C TYR A 108 3.85 -9.43 1.75
N PHE A 109 4.48 -8.25 1.73
CA PHE A 109 5.45 -7.89 2.77
C PHE A 109 4.78 -7.66 4.13
N ILE A 110 3.59 -7.05 4.21
CA ILE A 110 2.94 -6.86 5.50
C ILE A 110 2.38 -8.16 6.08
N GLN A 111 1.96 -9.11 5.21
CA GLN A 111 1.36 -10.37 5.65
C GLN A 111 2.29 -11.17 6.58
N ASN A 112 3.59 -11.14 6.33
CA ASN A 112 4.56 -11.97 7.04
C ASN A 112 5.75 -11.13 7.53
N PRO A 113 5.91 -10.87 8.85
CA PRO A 113 5.18 -11.44 10.00
C PRO A 113 4.10 -10.53 10.66
N ILE A 114 3.94 -9.28 10.23
CA ILE A 114 3.17 -8.27 10.98
C ILE A 114 1.66 -8.57 10.99
N LEU A 115 1.03 -8.75 9.83
CA LEU A 115 -0.42 -8.97 9.75
C LEU A 115 -0.83 -10.26 10.46
N ARG A 116 0.01 -11.30 10.33
CA ARG A 116 -0.17 -12.56 11.05
C ARG A 116 -0.13 -12.35 12.56
N ALA A 117 0.82 -11.54 13.06
CA ALA A 117 0.93 -11.25 14.47
C ALA A 117 -0.30 -10.50 15.01
N VAL A 118 -0.76 -9.48 14.29
CA VAL A 118 -2.00 -8.75 14.61
C VAL A 118 -3.19 -9.71 14.69
N ALA A 119 -3.40 -10.53 13.66
CA ALA A 119 -4.52 -11.47 13.63
C ALA A 119 -4.51 -12.43 14.83
N ILE A 120 -3.35 -12.98 15.18
CA ILE A 120 -3.20 -13.89 16.32
C ILE A 120 -3.47 -13.16 17.64
N LEU A 121 -2.99 -11.93 17.83
CA LEU A 121 -3.23 -11.18 19.07
C LEU A 121 -4.70 -10.79 19.25
N PHE A 122 -5.39 -10.39 18.18
CA PHE A 122 -6.83 -10.06 18.27
C PHE A 122 -7.69 -11.31 18.48
N LEU A 123 -7.41 -12.42 17.78
CA LEU A 123 -8.17 -13.67 17.92
C LEU A 123 -7.83 -14.43 19.22
N GLY A 124 -6.57 -14.41 19.65
CA GLY A 124 -6.12 -15.05 20.90
C GLY A 124 -6.42 -14.22 22.15
N GLY A 125 -6.36 -12.89 22.05
CA GLY A 125 -6.75 -12.00 23.14
C GLY A 125 -8.26 -12.02 23.39
N SER A 126 -9.08 -12.13 22.33
CA SER A 126 -10.53 -12.24 22.47
C SER A 126 -10.95 -13.56 23.11
N SER A 127 -10.29 -14.69 22.81
CA SER A 127 -10.58 -15.96 23.47
C SER A 127 -10.13 -16.00 24.93
N PHE A 128 -9.00 -15.37 25.28
CA PHE A 128 -8.56 -15.25 26.67
C PHE A 128 -9.50 -14.36 27.50
N MET A 129 -9.93 -13.22 26.94
CA MET A 129 -10.90 -12.33 27.61
C MET A 129 -12.28 -12.96 27.76
N ALA A 130 -12.71 -13.78 26.79
CA ALA A 130 -13.95 -14.54 26.91
C ALA A 130 -13.87 -15.57 28.05
N ALA A 131 -12.75 -16.29 28.16
CA ALA A 131 -12.54 -17.27 29.23
C ALA A 131 -12.40 -16.69 30.65
N LEU A 132 -12.14 -15.38 30.78
CA LEU A 132 -12.11 -14.68 32.08
C LEU A 132 -13.48 -14.11 32.49
N ASN A 133 -14.43 -14.05 31.55
CA ASN A 133 -15.78 -13.54 31.78
C ASN A 133 -16.84 -14.66 31.97
N ASP A 134 -16.43 -15.92 31.85
CA ASP A 134 -17.22 -17.13 32.20
C ASP A 134 -16.82 -17.64 33.59
#